data_AF-A0A3E5HW51-F1
#
_entry.id   AF-A0A3E5HW51-F1
#
_cell.length_a   1.000
_cell.length_b   1.000
_cell.length_c   1.000
_cell.angle_alpha   90.00
_cell.angle_beta   90.00
_cell.angle_gamma   90.00
#
_symmetry.space_group_name_H-M   'P 1'
#
loop_
_entity.id
_entity.type
_entity.pdbx_description
1 polymer ?
#
loop_
_entity_poly.entity_id
_entity_poly.type
_entity_poly.pdbx_seq_one_letter_code
_entity_poly.pdbx_strand_id
1 'polypeptide(L)' 'MGNKRRSVRFDEHTWMLLKEVSEKMGVNMSVVIRSMVAHSLREITDDSGNLILNEKQVQAK' A
#
# COMPACT_ATOMS: atom_id res chain seq x y z
N MET A 1 6.01 12.27 16.53
CA MET A 1 6.82 12.48 15.30
C MET A 1 5.93 13.12 14.24
N GLY A 2 6.30 14.31 13.75
CA GLY A 2 5.42 15.13 12.90
C GLY A 2 5.11 14.54 11.53
N ASN A 3 3.98 14.97 10.96
CA ASN A 3 3.49 14.53 9.66
C ASN A 3 4.47 14.99 8.55
N LYS A 4 5.35 14.10 8.08
CA LYS A 4 6.33 14.40 7.02
C LYS A 4 5.70 14.16 5.65
N ARG A 5 5.69 15.18 4.79
CA ARG A 5 5.26 15.04 3.39
C ARG A 5 6.18 14.05 2.67
N ARG A 6 5.60 13.04 2.03
CA ARG A 6 6.27 12.10 1.11
C ARG A 6 5.67 12.28 -0.28
N SER A 7 6.49 12.11 -1.32
CA SER A 7 6.10 12.21 -2.72
C SER A 7 6.46 10.92 -3.44
N VAL A 8 5.52 10.38 -4.22
CA VAL A 8 5.68 9.16 -5.02
C VAL A 8 5.20 9.47 -6.43
N ARG A 9 5.90 8.95 -7.44
CA ARG A 9 5.52 9.10 -8.85
C ARG A 9 4.81 7.82 -9.31
N PHE A 10 3.76 8.00 -10.11
CA PHE A 10 3.03 6.93 -10.77
C PHE A 10 3.11 7.13 -12.28
N ASP A 11 3.07 6.03 -13.04
CA ASP A 11 2.82 6.11 -14.47
C ASP A 11 1.39 6.59 -14.74
N GLU A 12 1.13 7.00 -15.99
CA GLU A 12 -0.14 7.59 -16.40
C GLU A 12 -1.32 6.62 -16.20
N HIS A 13 -1.13 5.34 -16.54
CA HIS A 13 -2.19 4.35 -16.44
C HIS A 13 -2.56 4.09 -14.98
N THR A 14 -1.56 3.91 -14.10
CA THR A 14 -1.78 3.77 -12.67
C THR A 14 -2.45 5.01 -12.07
N TRP A 15 -2.04 6.21 -12.50
CA TRP A 15 -2.66 7.46 -12.05
C TRP A 15 -4.13 7.57 -12.44
N MET A 16 -4.47 7.19 -13.68
CA MET A 16 -5.85 7.15 -14.17
C MET A 16 -6.72 6.22 -13.33
N LEU A 17 -6.25 5.01 -13.04
CA LEU A 17 -6.99 4.04 -12.20
C LEU A 17 -7.19 4.57 -10.78
N LEU A 18 -6.16 5.14 -10.16
CA LEU A 18 -6.27 5.75 -8.84
C LEU A 18 -7.27 6.90 -8.81
N LYS A 19 -7.35 7.67 -9.90
CA LYS A 19 -8.30 8.77 -10.06
C LYS A 19 -9.74 8.27 -10.12
N GLU A 20 -10.00 7.25 -10.93
CA GLU A 20 -11.33 6.63 -11.02
C GLU A 20 -11.79 6.09 -9.65
N VAL A 21 -10.89 5.44 -8.90
CA VAL A 21 -11.19 4.96 -7.54
C VAL A 21 -11.51 6.12 -6.60
N SER A 22 -10.69 7.18 -6.62
CA SER A 22 -10.89 8.38 -5.81
C SER A 22 -12.26 9.02 -6.08
N GLU A 23 -12.64 9.13 -7.36
CA GLU A 23 -13.92 9.68 -7.79
C GLU A 23 -15.10 8.80 -7.36
N LYS A 24 -15.03 7.49 -7.60
CA LYS A 24 -16.09 6.54 -7.21
C LYS A 24 -16.31 6.46 -5.70
N MET A 25 -15.24 6.59 -4.93
CA MET A 25 -15.32 6.57 -3.46
C MET A 25 -15.69 7.93 -2.85
N GLY A 26 -15.65 9.03 -3.63
CA GLY A 26 -15.90 10.38 -3.12
C GLY A 26 -14.87 10.85 -2.09
N VAL A 27 -13.63 10.33 -2.15
CA VAL A 27 -12.55 10.67 -1.20
C VAL A 27 -11.33 11.20 -1.91
N ASN A 28 -10.51 11.98 -1.21
CA ASN A 28 -9.26 12.52 -1.76
C ASN A 28 -8.28 11.40 -2.16
N MET A 29 -7.55 11.61 -3.26
CA MET A 29 -6.49 10.72 -3.76
C MET A 29 -5.52 10.26 -2.65
N SER A 30 -5.12 11.18 -1.77
CA SER A 30 -4.20 10.86 -0.68
C SER A 30 -4.79 9.89 0.35
N VAL A 31 -6.11 9.86 0.52
CA VAL A 31 -6.83 8.91 1.37
C VAL A 31 -6.83 7.52 0.73
N VAL A 32 -7.11 7.44 -0.57
CA VAL A 32 -7.05 6.18 -1.34
C VAL A 32 -5.67 5.55 -1.20
N ILE A 33 -4.62 6.29 -1.54
CA ILE A 33 -3.23 5.80 -1.52
C ILE A 33 -2.84 5.36 -0.10
N ARG A 34 -3.14 6.16 0.93
CA ARG A 34 -2.82 5.78 2.33
C ARG A 34 -3.56 4.53 2.77
N SER A 35 -4.82 4.36 2.36
CA SER A 35 -5.62 3.20 2.75
C SER A 35 -5.10 1.93 2.09
N MET A 36 -4.76 2.00 0.79
CA MET A 36 -4.17 0.88 0.06
C MET A 36 -2.80 0.50 0.65
N VAL A 37 -1.92 1.48 0.89
CA VAL A 37 -0.61 1.23 1.51
C VAL A 37 -0.76 0.63 2.90
N ALA A 38 -1.65 1.16 3.74
CA ALA A 38 -1.88 0.62 5.08
C ALA A 38 -2.42 -0.81 5.04
N HIS A 39 -3.31 -1.11 4.10
CA HIS A 39 -3.84 -2.45 3.91
C HIS A 39 -2.75 -3.43 3.47
N SER A 40 -2.00 -3.11 2.40
CA SER A 40 -0.92 -3.97 1.92
C SER A 40 0.19 -4.16 2.96
N LEU A 41 0.51 -3.13 3.76
CA LEU A 41 1.46 -3.28 4.86
C LEU A 41 0.97 -4.31 5.90
N ARG A 42 -0.30 -4.22 6.34
CA ARG A 42 -0.86 -5.22 7.27
C ARG A 42 -0.88 -6.64 6.73
N GLU A 43 -0.98 -6.80 5.41
CA GLU A 43 -0.94 -8.13 4.79
C GLU A 43 0.48 -8.72 4.72
N ILE A 44 1.51 -7.88 4.68
CA ILE A 44 2.91 -8.31 4.56
C ILE A 44 3.70 -8.18 5.85
N THR A 45 3.16 -7.53 6.89
CA THR A 45 3.84 -7.33 8.19
C THR A 45 3.00 -7.83 9.36
N ASP A 46 3.67 -8.38 10.38
CA ASP A 46 3.05 -8.68 11.68
C ASP A 46 2.74 -7.40 12.48
N ASP A 47 2.12 -7.55 13.66
CA ASP A 47 1.77 -6.44 14.56
C ASP A 47 3.00 -5.65 15.06
N SER A 48 4.19 -6.25 14.99
CA SER A 48 5.47 -5.62 15.34
C SER A 48 6.14 -4.92 14.16
N GLY A 49 5.57 -5.01 12.96
CA GLY A 49 6.10 -4.44 11.73
C GLY A 49 7.18 -5.29 11.05
N ASN A 50 7.39 -6.53 11.48
CA ASN A 50 8.30 -7.45 10.79
C ASN A 50 7.61 -8.04 9.56
N LEU A 51 8.37 -8.27 8.49
CA LEU A 51 7.83 -8.96 7.31
C LEU A 51 7.37 -10.36 7.71
N ILE A 52 6.16 -10.73 7.29
CA ILE A 52 5.65 -12.10 7.37
C ILE A 52 6.43 -12.90 6.33
N LEU A 53 7.57 -13.44 6.76
CA LEU A 53 8.31 -14.43 6.00
C LEU A 53 7.46 -15.71 6.03
N ASN A 54 6.63 -15.89 5.00
CA ASN A 54 6.15 -17.22 4.68
C ASN A 54 7.38 -18.03 4.31
N GLU A 55 7.96 -18.72 5.30
CA GLU A 55 8.77 -19.89 5.06
C GLU A 55 7.88 -20.90 4.31
N LYS A 56 7.74 -20.73 2.99
CA LYS A 56 7.82 -21.90 2.13
C LYS A 56 9.23 -22.44 2.39
N GLN A 57 9.36 -23.23 3.45
CA GLN A 57 10.43 -24.17 3.62
C GLN A 57 10.41 -24.98 2.33
N VAL A 58 11.22 -24.55 1.36
CA VAL A 58 11.75 -25.46 0.36
C VAL A 58 12.61 -26.39 1.20
N GLN A 59 11.98 -27.43 1.75
CA GLN A 59 12.69 -28.60 2.23
C GLN A 59 13.45 -29.09 1.00
N ALA A 60 14.72 -28.70 0.92
CA ALA A 60 15.67 -29.39 0.09
C ALA A 60 15.70 -30.83 0.61
N LYS A 61 15.10 -31.74 -0.15
CA LYS A 61 15.40 -33.16 -0.06
C LYS A 61 16.73 -33.43 -0.73
#